data_AF-A0A7S6ZWZ5-F1
#
_entry.id   AF-A0A7S6ZWZ5-F1
#
_cell.length_a   1.000
_cell.length_b   1.000
_cell.length_c   1.000
_cell.angle_alpha   90.00
_cell.angle_beta   90.00
_cell.angle_gamma   90.00
#
_symmetry.space_group_name_H-M   'P 1'
#
loop_
_entity.id
_entity.type
_entity.pdbx_description
1 polymer ?
#
loop_
_entity_poly.entity_id
_entity_poly.type
_entity_poly.pdbx_seq_one_letter_code
_entity_poly.pdbx_strand_id
1 'polypeptide(L)'
;MLPRLLLRALLASTLFALAFTAVAAPPAEDPLDDPVMLSAGFLAGHPDLNYRIEGQKALDDGRLQDALAYFRRASLYADKASQAMVGEMLWQGRGTEVDRPLAYTWMDLAAERGYRGFLRFREQYWEQLDAAERERAVVEGQAIYARYGDAVAQPRMAAVLRRARSRVTGSRTGFVGSLKIVTTGPAGESITIDGSKFHDERYWDPRQYAAWQDSIWMNPRVGTVNVGETEVLPTREPGS
;
A
#
# COMPACT_ATOMS: atom_id res chain seq x y z
N MET A 1 -48.95 -85.63 40.47
CA MET A 1 -47.69 -86.01 39.78
C MET A 1 -47.43 -84.99 38.67
N LEU A 2 -46.23 -84.42 38.65
CA LEU A 2 -45.74 -83.38 37.72
C LEU A 2 -45.45 -83.99 36.32
N PRO A 3 -45.39 -83.21 35.21
CA PRO A 3 -44.13 -82.49 34.93
C PRO A 3 -44.27 -81.07 34.36
N ARG A 4 -43.12 -80.38 34.52
CA ARG A 4 -42.75 -79.01 34.21
C ARG A 4 -42.67 -78.74 32.70
N LEU A 5 -43.12 -77.56 32.28
CA LEU A 5 -42.64 -76.90 31.06
C LEU A 5 -42.28 -75.44 31.39
N LEU A 6 -40.96 -75.20 31.50
CA LEU A 6 -40.29 -73.93 31.23
C LEU A 6 -40.42 -73.69 29.71
N LEU A 7 -40.49 -72.48 29.15
CA LEU A 7 -39.34 -71.60 28.97
C LEU A 7 -39.76 -70.29 28.27
N ARG A 8 -39.56 -69.17 28.99
CA ARG A 8 -39.10 -67.83 28.59
C ARG A 8 -39.51 -67.24 27.23
N ALA A 9 -40.27 -66.14 27.31
CA ALA A 9 -40.50 -65.17 26.25
C ALA A 9 -39.21 -64.43 25.84
N LEU A 10 -38.95 -64.36 24.53
CA LEU A 10 -37.99 -63.44 23.92
C LEU A 10 -38.67 -62.09 23.66
N LEU A 11 -38.22 -61.03 24.34
CA LEU A 11 -38.36 -59.65 23.86
C LEU A 11 -36.97 -59.21 23.36
N ALA A 12 -36.81 -59.10 22.05
CA ALA A 12 -35.66 -58.44 21.45
C ALA A 12 -36.10 -57.03 20.99
N SER A 13 -35.78 -56.03 21.80
CA SER A 13 -35.97 -54.61 21.47
C SER A 13 -34.84 -54.16 20.53
N THR A 14 -35.14 -53.96 19.25
CA THR A 14 -34.22 -53.37 18.29
C THR A 14 -34.22 -51.85 18.43
N LEU A 15 -33.20 -51.32 19.12
CA LEU A 15 -32.87 -49.89 19.14
C LEU A 15 -32.29 -49.49 17.78
N PHE A 16 -33.02 -48.67 17.03
CA PHE A 16 -32.55 -48.01 15.82
C PHE A 16 -31.69 -46.81 16.22
N ALA A 17 -30.37 -46.97 16.26
CA ALA A 17 -29.44 -45.87 16.47
C ALA A 17 -29.28 -45.09 15.14
N LEU A 18 -29.88 -43.91 15.04
CA LEU A 18 -29.52 -42.94 14.01
C LEU A 18 -28.09 -42.45 14.30
N ALA A 19 -27.13 -42.93 13.53
CA ALA A 19 -25.79 -42.38 13.50
C ALA A 19 -25.84 -41.01 12.80
N PHE A 20 -25.85 -39.93 13.58
CA PHE A 20 -25.47 -38.61 13.07
C PHE A 20 -23.96 -38.65 12.78
N THR A 21 -23.60 -38.76 11.50
CA THR A 21 -22.24 -38.48 11.07
C THR A 21 -22.01 -36.98 11.26
N ALA A 22 -21.29 -36.61 12.32
CA ALA A 22 -20.73 -35.27 12.44
C ALA A 22 -19.80 -35.06 11.23
N VAL A 23 -20.22 -34.24 10.27
CA VAL A 23 -19.31 -33.69 9.28
C VAL A 23 -18.32 -32.85 10.07
N ALA A 24 -17.07 -33.30 10.15
CA ALA A 24 -16.00 -32.50 10.70
C ALA A 24 -15.94 -31.20 9.89
N ALA A 25 -16.09 -30.06 10.58
CA ALA A 25 -15.82 -28.78 9.95
C ALA A 25 -14.38 -28.82 9.40
N PRO A 26 -14.13 -28.30 8.18
CA PRO A 26 -12.77 -28.19 7.68
C PRO A 26 -11.94 -27.44 8.73
N PRO A 27 -10.65 -27.80 8.91
CA PRO A 27 -9.78 -27.05 9.80
C PRO A 27 -9.83 -25.58 9.38
N ALA A 28 -10.03 -24.68 10.34
CA ALA A 28 -9.97 -23.26 10.07
C ALA A 28 -8.60 -22.96 9.46
N GLU A 29 -8.58 -22.38 8.25
CA GLU A 29 -7.35 -21.89 7.64
C GLU A 29 -6.69 -20.91 8.62
N ASP A 30 -5.38 -21.07 8.87
CA ASP A 30 -4.65 -20.14 9.72
C ASP A 30 -4.78 -18.74 9.08
N PRO A 31 -5.27 -17.71 9.79
CA PRO A 31 -5.35 -16.35 9.24
C PRO A 31 -4.00 -15.82 8.74
N LEU A 32 -2.89 -16.45 9.11
CA LEU A 32 -1.54 -16.17 8.63
C LEU A 32 -1.22 -16.79 7.25
N ASP A 33 -2.05 -17.70 6.74
CA ASP A 33 -1.96 -18.26 5.39
C ASP A 33 -2.80 -17.47 4.36
N ASP A 34 -3.61 -16.50 4.81
CA ASP A 34 -4.39 -15.62 3.95
C ASP A 34 -3.50 -14.49 3.37
N PRO A 35 -3.29 -14.44 2.02
CA PRO A 35 -2.51 -13.40 1.36
C PRO A 35 -3.01 -11.97 1.65
N VAL A 36 -4.31 -11.79 1.91
CA VAL A 36 -4.93 -10.51 2.25
C VAL A 36 -4.52 -10.09 3.67
N MET A 37 -4.54 -11.00 4.63
CA MET A 37 -4.11 -10.71 6.01
C MET A 37 -2.61 -10.45 6.12
N LEU A 38 -1.79 -11.13 5.31
CA LEU A 38 -0.34 -10.86 5.20
C LEU A 38 -0.05 -9.49 4.57
N SER A 39 -0.83 -9.09 3.55
CA SER A 39 -0.76 -7.75 2.96
C SER A 39 -1.10 -6.65 3.97
N ALA A 40 -2.13 -6.89 4.80
CA ALA A 40 -2.51 -6.00 5.88
C ALA A 40 -1.42 -5.91 6.97
N GLY A 41 -0.74 -7.03 7.27
CA GLY A 41 0.39 -7.06 8.19
C GLY A 41 1.60 -6.24 7.72
N PHE A 42 1.94 -6.32 6.42
CA PHE A 42 2.99 -5.48 5.83
C PHE A 42 2.60 -4.00 5.88
N LEU A 43 1.43 -3.65 5.36
CA LEU A 43 0.98 -2.25 5.29
C LEU A 43 0.79 -1.63 6.67
N ALA A 44 0.51 -2.42 7.71
CA ALA A 44 0.51 -1.94 9.09
C ALA A 44 1.90 -1.48 9.59
N GLY A 45 2.98 -2.06 9.07
CA GLY A 45 4.36 -1.63 9.32
C GLY A 45 4.86 -0.54 8.37
N HIS A 46 4.12 -0.29 7.29
CA HIS A 46 4.45 0.67 6.23
C HIS A 46 3.33 1.71 6.05
N PRO A 47 3.13 2.61 7.04
CA PRO A 47 2.06 3.59 6.98
C PRO A 47 2.24 4.62 5.84
N ASP A 48 3.48 4.87 5.42
CA ASP A 48 3.81 5.64 4.23
C ASP A 48 3.16 5.04 2.97
N LEU A 49 3.40 3.75 2.72
CA LEU A 49 2.84 3.04 1.57
C LEU A 49 1.34 2.84 1.70
N ASN A 50 0.86 2.45 2.89
CA ASN A 50 -0.56 2.21 3.13
C ASN A 50 -1.39 3.46 2.83
N TYR A 51 -1.02 4.60 3.40
CA TYR A 51 -1.75 5.84 3.12
C TYR A 51 -1.56 6.33 1.69
N ARG A 52 -0.41 6.08 1.04
CA ARG A 52 -0.26 6.42 -0.38
C ARG A 52 -1.22 5.60 -1.26
N ILE A 53 -1.37 4.31 -1.00
CA ILE A 53 -2.29 3.43 -1.74
C ILE A 53 -3.73 3.88 -1.53
N GLU A 54 -4.13 4.16 -0.30
CA GLU A 54 -5.48 4.69 -0.01
C GLU A 54 -5.70 6.06 -0.64
N GLY A 55 -4.68 6.91 -0.69
CA GLY A 55 -4.71 8.20 -1.38
C GLY A 55 -4.90 8.05 -2.89
N GLN A 56 -4.16 7.15 -3.52
CA GLN A 56 -4.30 6.86 -4.95
C GLN A 56 -5.68 6.29 -5.27
N LYS A 57 -6.15 5.31 -4.49
CA LYS A 57 -7.49 4.74 -4.65
C LYS A 57 -8.57 5.82 -4.51
N ALA A 58 -8.48 6.68 -3.50
CA ALA A 58 -9.42 7.78 -3.34
C ALA A 58 -9.37 8.78 -4.51
N LEU A 59 -8.19 9.04 -5.07
CA LEU A 59 -8.02 9.89 -6.23
C LEU A 59 -8.70 9.28 -7.47
N ASP A 60 -8.47 7.99 -7.72
CA ASP A 60 -9.06 7.24 -8.84
C ASP A 60 -10.60 7.15 -8.72
N ASP A 61 -11.10 7.01 -7.49
CA ASP A 61 -12.54 7.03 -7.17
C ASP A 61 -13.16 8.45 -7.26
N GLY A 62 -12.37 9.49 -7.53
CA GLY A 62 -12.82 10.89 -7.54
C GLY A 62 -13.11 11.49 -6.16
N ARG A 63 -12.76 10.80 -5.06
CA ARG A 63 -12.88 11.28 -3.68
C ARG A 63 -11.68 12.18 -3.31
N LEU A 64 -11.61 13.33 -3.97
CA LEU A 64 -10.43 14.21 -3.93
C LEU A 64 -10.06 14.70 -2.52
N GLN A 65 -11.03 15.00 -1.66
CA GLN A 65 -10.73 15.43 -0.29
C GLN A 65 -10.11 14.30 0.55
N ASP A 66 -10.62 13.08 0.39
CA ASP A 66 -10.06 11.89 1.06
C ASP A 66 -8.65 11.60 0.55
N ALA A 67 -8.42 11.69 -0.76
CA ALA A 67 -7.11 11.53 -1.36
C ALA A 67 -6.09 12.49 -0.75
N LEU A 68 -6.44 13.78 -0.65
CA LEU A 68 -5.59 14.80 -0.03
C LEU A 68 -5.28 14.46 1.44
N ALA A 69 -6.29 14.01 2.19
CA ALA A 69 -6.12 13.62 3.58
C ALA A 69 -5.18 12.42 3.73
N TYR A 70 -5.31 11.40 2.89
CA TYR A 70 -4.44 10.22 2.90
C TYR A 70 -3.01 10.57 2.49
N PHE A 71 -2.80 11.34 1.42
CA PHE A 71 -1.46 11.74 1.02
C PHE A 71 -0.76 12.56 2.13
N ARG A 72 -1.46 13.48 2.80
CA ARG A 72 -0.90 14.19 3.97
C ARG A 72 -0.51 13.24 5.11
N ARG A 73 -1.27 12.16 5.34
CA ARG A 73 -0.92 11.15 6.35
C ARG A 73 0.31 10.34 5.95
N ALA A 74 0.44 9.96 4.68
CA ALA A 74 1.64 9.32 4.15
C ALA A 74 2.87 10.22 4.30
N SER A 75 2.73 11.53 4.02
CA SER A 75 3.82 12.50 4.16
C SER A 75 4.37 12.63 5.58
N LEU A 76 3.62 12.29 6.63
CA LEU A 76 4.15 12.23 8.00
C LEU A 76 5.27 11.18 8.15
N TYR A 77 5.33 10.23 7.24
CA TYR A 77 6.30 9.12 7.24
C TYR A 77 7.30 9.23 6.09
N ALA A 78 7.58 10.46 5.66
CA ALA A 78 8.62 10.80 4.68
C ALA A 78 8.38 10.22 3.27
N ASP A 79 7.12 9.97 2.91
CA ASP A 79 6.75 9.53 1.56
C ASP A 79 6.80 10.72 0.57
N LYS A 80 7.87 10.78 -0.23
CA LYS A 80 8.11 11.87 -1.19
C LYS A 80 7.07 11.95 -2.30
N ALA A 81 6.56 10.79 -2.74
CA ALA A 81 5.51 10.72 -3.75
C ALA A 81 4.21 11.38 -3.28
N SER A 82 3.78 11.09 -2.06
CA SER A 82 2.60 11.71 -1.46
C SER A 82 2.81 13.19 -1.17
N GLN A 83 4.03 13.61 -0.79
CA GLN A 83 4.35 15.04 -0.69
C GLN A 83 4.16 15.75 -2.03
N ALA A 84 4.64 15.16 -3.14
CA ALA A 84 4.41 15.68 -4.48
C ALA A 84 2.92 15.70 -4.86
N MET A 85 2.17 14.66 -4.52
CA MET A 85 0.71 14.61 -4.77
C MET A 85 -0.04 15.70 -4.01
N VAL A 86 0.30 15.96 -2.73
CA VAL A 86 -0.27 17.09 -1.98
C VAL A 86 0.04 18.41 -2.68
N GLY A 87 1.29 18.59 -3.13
CA GLY A 87 1.70 19.76 -3.90
C GLY A 87 0.88 19.94 -5.19
N GLU A 88 0.73 18.88 -5.98
CA GLU A 88 -0.04 18.92 -7.22
C GLU A 88 -1.52 19.23 -6.98
N MET A 89 -2.12 18.61 -5.95
CA MET A 89 -3.52 18.84 -5.61
C MET A 89 -3.79 20.29 -5.17
N LEU A 90 -2.88 20.89 -4.41
CA LEU A 90 -2.95 22.32 -4.06
C LEU A 90 -2.70 23.23 -5.27
N TRP A 91 -1.80 22.84 -6.17
CA TRP A 91 -1.50 23.60 -7.38
C TRP A 91 -2.71 23.68 -8.32
N GLN A 92 -3.42 22.55 -8.48
CA GLN A 92 -4.56 22.42 -9.38
C GLN A 92 -5.91 22.71 -8.71
N GLY A 93 -5.97 22.83 -7.39
CA GLY A 93 -7.22 22.95 -6.64
C GLY A 93 -8.08 21.67 -6.68
N ARG A 94 -7.44 20.49 -6.68
CA ARG A 94 -8.15 19.20 -6.66
C ARG A 94 -8.48 18.81 -5.22
N GLY A 95 -9.76 18.84 -4.86
CA GLY A 95 -10.21 18.52 -3.50
C GLY A 95 -9.86 19.58 -2.45
N THR A 96 -9.44 20.76 -2.90
CA THR A 96 -9.09 21.94 -2.08
C THR A 96 -9.16 23.19 -2.97
N GLU A 97 -9.18 24.37 -2.38
CA GLU A 97 -8.90 25.59 -3.14
C GLU A 97 -7.44 25.60 -3.63
N VAL A 98 -7.18 26.37 -4.70
CA VAL A 98 -5.83 26.56 -5.23
C VAL A 98 -4.99 27.35 -4.21
N ASP A 99 -3.84 26.80 -3.82
CA ASP A 99 -2.86 27.48 -2.97
C ASP A 99 -1.45 27.22 -3.51
N ARG A 100 -1.00 28.11 -4.40
CA ARG A 100 0.26 27.97 -5.15
C ARG A 100 1.50 28.09 -4.27
N PRO A 101 1.57 29.03 -3.29
CA PRO A 101 2.66 29.05 -2.30
C PRO A 101 2.81 27.74 -1.52
N LEU A 102 1.69 27.20 -1.02
CA LEU A 102 1.73 25.96 -0.26
C LEU A 102 2.04 24.77 -1.18
N ALA A 103 1.50 24.74 -2.40
CA ALA A 103 1.83 23.75 -3.41
C ALA A 103 3.33 23.67 -3.72
N TYR A 104 3.98 24.82 -3.91
CA TYR A 104 5.43 24.90 -4.04
C TYR A 104 6.15 24.31 -2.83
N THR A 105 5.75 24.69 -1.62
CA THR A 105 6.35 24.18 -0.38
C THR A 105 6.31 22.65 -0.32
N TRP A 106 5.17 22.04 -0.66
CA TRP A 106 5.01 20.59 -0.67
C TRP A 106 5.83 19.91 -1.78
N MET A 107 5.97 20.56 -2.93
CA MET A 107 6.83 20.06 -4.00
C MET A 107 8.32 20.18 -3.66
N ASP A 108 8.73 21.24 -2.97
CA ASP A 108 10.08 21.41 -2.46
C ASP A 108 10.42 20.36 -1.39
N LEU A 109 9.48 20.06 -0.48
CA LEU A 109 9.57 18.92 0.43
C LEU A 109 9.80 17.60 -0.32
N ALA A 110 9.02 17.34 -1.38
CA ALA A 110 9.18 16.14 -2.19
C ALA A 110 10.59 16.07 -2.82
N ALA A 111 11.12 17.22 -3.22
CA ALA A 111 12.42 17.38 -3.86
C ALA A 111 13.62 17.36 -2.91
N GLU A 112 13.45 17.34 -1.58
CA GLU A 112 14.54 17.35 -0.57
C GLU A 112 15.62 16.29 -0.83
N ARG A 113 15.25 15.13 -1.39
CA ARG A 113 16.18 14.02 -1.70
C ARG A 113 16.87 14.14 -3.07
N GLY A 114 16.63 15.24 -3.79
CA GLY A 114 17.24 15.50 -5.09
C GLY A 114 16.67 14.67 -6.24
N TYR A 115 15.45 14.13 -6.11
CA TYR A 115 14.82 13.37 -7.19
C TYR A 115 14.53 14.29 -8.37
N ARG A 116 15.11 13.98 -9.54
CA ARG A 116 15.10 14.87 -10.70
C ARG A 116 13.69 15.27 -11.16
N GLY A 117 12.73 14.35 -11.05
CA GLY A 117 11.33 14.62 -11.37
C GLY A 117 10.72 15.71 -10.47
N PHE A 118 10.89 15.59 -9.16
CA PHE A 118 10.35 16.55 -8.20
C PHE A 118 11.10 17.88 -8.22
N LEU A 119 12.43 17.86 -8.39
CA LEU A 119 13.22 19.08 -8.61
C LEU A 119 12.69 19.87 -9.81
N ARG A 120 12.40 19.20 -10.93
CA ARG A 120 11.84 19.86 -12.11
C ARG A 120 10.51 20.54 -11.81
N PHE A 121 9.58 19.85 -11.15
CA PHE A 121 8.29 20.43 -10.78
C PHE A 121 8.45 21.59 -9.80
N ARG A 122 9.36 21.47 -8.83
CA ARG A 122 9.68 22.54 -7.89
C ARG A 122 10.12 23.81 -8.62
N GLU A 123 11.11 23.69 -9.52
CA GLU A 123 11.60 24.85 -10.29
C GLU A 123 10.48 25.47 -11.12
N GLN A 124 9.71 24.64 -11.83
CA GLN A 124 8.56 25.10 -12.60
C GLN A 124 7.51 25.83 -11.74
N TYR A 125 7.27 25.39 -10.51
CA TYR A 125 6.35 26.06 -9.59
C TYR A 125 6.92 27.41 -9.16
N TRP A 126 8.19 27.45 -8.74
CA TRP A 126 8.87 28.69 -8.30
C TRP A 126 8.88 29.78 -9.36
N GLU A 127 9.18 29.41 -10.61
CA GLU A 127 9.21 30.33 -11.75
C GLU A 127 7.87 31.03 -11.97
N GLN A 128 6.76 30.34 -11.71
CA GLN A 128 5.42 30.87 -11.90
C GLN A 128 4.86 31.60 -10.67
N LEU A 129 5.51 31.51 -9.51
CA LEU A 129 5.10 32.29 -8.33
C LEU A 129 5.55 33.74 -8.46
N ASP A 130 4.68 34.67 -8.06
CA ASP A 130 5.06 36.07 -7.88
C ASP A 130 5.85 36.30 -6.57
N ALA A 131 6.26 37.55 -6.32
CA ALA A 131 7.07 37.88 -5.14
C ALA A 131 6.35 37.63 -3.81
N ALA A 132 5.05 37.94 -3.73
CA ALA A 132 4.27 37.75 -2.51
C ALA A 132 3.98 36.26 -2.27
N GLU A 133 3.71 35.51 -3.33
CA GLU A 133 3.56 34.06 -3.29
C GLU A 133 4.84 33.36 -2.82
N ARG A 134 6.01 33.79 -3.33
CA ARG A 134 7.32 33.27 -2.88
C ARG A 134 7.59 33.59 -1.41
N GLU A 135 7.28 34.80 -0.96
CA GLU A 135 7.40 35.17 0.45
C GLU A 135 6.52 34.29 1.34
N ARG A 136 5.24 34.11 0.98
CA ARG A 136 4.34 33.19 1.68
C ARG A 136 4.87 31.77 1.72
N ALA A 137 5.39 31.26 0.61
CA ALA A 137 5.96 29.91 0.55
C ALA A 137 7.14 29.74 1.52
N VAL A 138 8.02 30.74 1.62
CA VAL A 138 9.15 30.72 2.57
C VAL A 138 8.67 30.78 4.01
N VAL A 139 7.73 31.67 4.34
CA VAL A 139 7.25 31.89 5.70
C VAL A 139 6.39 30.73 6.19
N GLU A 140 5.35 30.37 5.45
CA GLU A 140 4.43 29.28 5.80
C GLU A 140 5.12 27.91 5.69
N GLY A 141 6.10 27.80 4.79
CA GLY A 141 6.86 26.58 4.58
C GLY A 141 7.62 26.11 5.81
N GLN A 142 8.03 27.03 6.71
CA GLN A 142 8.72 26.65 7.95
C GLN A 142 7.91 25.68 8.80
N ALA A 143 6.60 25.93 8.97
CA ALA A 143 5.72 25.07 9.75
C ALA A 143 5.48 23.71 9.07
N ILE A 144 5.46 23.70 7.74
CA ILE A 144 5.31 22.49 6.93
C ILE A 144 6.57 21.62 7.03
N TYR A 145 7.75 22.21 6.85
CA TYR A 145 9.05 21.54 7.04
C TYR A 145 9.22 20.99 8.46
N ALA A 146 8.85 21.74 9.49
CA ALA A 146 8.93 21.30 10.88
C ALA A 146 8.10 20.03 11.18
N ARG A 147 7.10 19.71 10.35
CA ARG A 147 6.23 18.56 10.53
C ARG A 147 6.52 17.41 9.56
N TYR A 148 6.82 17.74 8.31
CA TYR A 148 6.87 16.79 7.19
C TYR A 148 8.24 16.67 6.52
N GLY A 149 9.19 17.55 6.83
CA GLY A 149 10.56 17.46 6.31
C GLY A 149 11.26 16.18 6.76
N ASP A 150 12.17 15.66 5.94
CA ASP A 150 12.81 14.37 6.18
C ASP A 150 13.52 14.30 7.55
N ALA A 151 14.10 15.41 8.01
CA ALA A 151 14.75 15.52 9.32
C ALA A 151 13.82 15.12 10.50
N VAL A 152 12.50 15.28 10.34
CA VAL A 152 11.49 14.95 11.36
C VAL A 152 10.69 13.70 10.97
N ALA A 153 10.38 13.54 9.70
CA ALA A 153 9.54 12.45 9.21
C ALA A 153 10.30 11.10 9.13
N GLN A 154 11.58 11.09 8.75
CA GLN A 154 12.37 9.84 8.69
C GLN A 154 12.55 9.18 10.07
N PRO A 155 12.86 9.90 11.17
CA PRO A 155 12.88 9.30 12.51
C PRO A 155 11.55 8.65 12.90
N ARG A 156 10.41 9.27 12.51
CA ARG A 156 9.07 8.73 12.75
C ARG A 156 8.88 7.42 12.00
N MET A 157 9.20 7.38 10.71
CA MET A 157 9.11 6.17 9.90
C MET A 157 10.03 5.06 10.44
N ALA A 158 11.26 5.41 10.78
CA ALA A 158 12.24 4.49 11.35
C ALA A 158 11.75 3.85 12.67
N ALA A 159 11.04 4.60 13.50
CA ALA A 159 10.45 4.06 14.72
C ALA A 159 9.32 3.05 14.43
N VAL A 160 8.49 3.30 13.43
CA VAL A 160 7.44 2.36 12.99
C VAL A 160 8.07 1.07 12.46
N LEU A 161 9.06 1.17 11.58
CA LEU A 161 9.75 0.01 10.99
C LEU A 161 10.41 -0.85 12.06
N ARG A 162 11.15 -0.25 13.00
CA ARG A 162 11.79 -1.01 14.10
C ARG A 162 10.76 -1.75 14.96
N ARG A 163 9.62 -1.12 15.24
CA ARG A 163 8.53 -1.76 15.99
C ARG A 163 7.89 -2.89 15.18
N ALA A 164 7.65 -2.69 13.90
CA ALA A 164 7.08 -3.70 13.01
C ALA A 164 8.03 -4.90 12.88
N ARG A 165 9.32 -4.66 12.68
CA ARG A 165 10.38 -5.67 12.65
C ARG A 165 10.32 -6.62 13.84
N SER A 166 10.24 -6.08 15.06
CA SER A 166 10.18 -6.92 16.28
C SER A 166 8.95 -7.84 16.34
N ARG A 167 7.85 -7.47 15.68
CA ARG A 167 6.63 -8.26 15.61
C ARG A 167 6.72 -9.32 14.52
N VAL A 168 7.28 -8.97 13.36
CA VAL A 168 7.49 -9.88 12.23
C VAL A 168 8.48 -10.99 12.60
N THR A 169 9.57 -10.67 13.32
CA THR A 169 10.55 -11.68 13.77
C THR A 169 10.06 -12.57 14.93
N GLY A 170 8.96 -12.19 15.60
CA GLY A 170 8.38 -12.94 16.73
C GLY A 170 7.44 -14.07 16.30
N SER A 171 6.86 -13.98 15.10
CA SER A 171 5.93 -14.96 14.54
C SER A 171 6.70 -15.98 13.69
N ARG A 172 6.96 -17.18 14.22
CA ARG A 172 7.79 -18.22 13.57
C ARG A 172 7.03 -19.12 12.57
N THR A 173 5.84 -18.74 12.15
CA THR A 173 5.01 -19.50 11.20
C THR A 173 4.49 -18.54 10.14
N GLY A 174 4.90 -18.70 8.88
CA GLY A 174 4.34 -17.89 7.79
C GLY A 174 5.21 -17.87 6.54
N PHE A 175 4.95 -18.84 5.65
CA PHE A 175 5.30 -18.74 4.24
C PHE A 175 4.52 -17.56 3.64
N VAL A 176 5.22 -16.63 2.99
CA VAL A 176 4.57 -15.45 2.42
C VAL A 176 4.23 -15.75 0.97
N GLY A 177 2.95 -16.05 0.72
CA GLY A 177 2.40 -16.12 -0.63
C GLY A 177 2.56 -14.79 -1.39
N SER A 178 2.25 -14.80 -2.70
CA SER A 178 2.52 -13.71 -3.63
C SER A 178 1.74 -12.41 -3.36
N LEU A 179 2.13 -11.64 -2.36
CA LEU A 179 1.73 -10.23 -2.19
C LEU A 179 2.17 -9.46 -3.44
N LYS A 180 1.30 -8.60 -3.96
CA LYS A 180 1.66 -7.61 -4.98
C LYS A 180 1.18 -6.25 -4.49
N ILE A 181 2.04 -5.52 -3.79
CA ILE A 181 1.74 -4.12 -3.48
C ILE A 181 2.06 -3.32 -4.73
N VAL A 182 1.02 -2.80 -5.37
CA VAL A 182 1.15 -1.93 -6.54
C VAL A 182 1.13 -0.48 -6.09
N THR A 183 2.11 0.29 -6.54
CA THR A 183 2.23 1.68 -6.15
C THR A 183 2.84 2.52 -7.28
N THR A 184 2.45 3.79 -7.41
CA THR A 184 2.86 4.63 -8.54
C THR A 184 4.33 5.03 -8.42
N GLY A 185 5.09 4.88 -9.51
CA GLY A 185 6.49 5.25 -9.66
C GLY A 185 6.71 6.61 -10.32
N PRO A 186 7.98 7.02 -10.49
CA PRO A 186 8.31 8.39 -10.89
C PRO A 186 7.89 8.78 -12.30
N ALA A 187 7.67 7.83 -13.21
CA ALA A 187 7.16 8.06 -14.57
C ALA A 187 5.68 7.62 -14.72
N GLY A 188 4.97 7.43 -13.60
CA GLY A 188 3.58 6.95 -13.59
C GLY A 188 3.46 5.44 -13.75
N GLU A 189 4.58 4.70 -13.78
CA GLU A 189 4.58 3.25 -13.87
C GLU A 189 4.17 2.58 -12.55
N SER A 190 3.60 1.38 -12.64
CA SER A 190 3.27 0.57 -11.48
C SER A 190 4.51 -0.13 -10.92
N ILE A 191 4.96 0.26 -9.73
CA ILE A 191 5.94 -0.47 -8.93
C ILE A 191 5.22 -1.58 -8.19
N THR A 192 5.63 -2.83 -8.41
CA THR A 192 5.12 -3.98 -7.67
C THR A 192 6.14 -4.47 -6.65
N ILE A 193 5.76 -4.50 -5.37
CA ILE A 193 6.52 -5.17 -4.31
C ILE A 193 5.96 -6.57 -4.13
N ASP A 194 6.80 -7.58 -4.38
CA ASP A 194 6.44 -8.99 -4.27
C ASP A 194 6.52 -9.47 -2.81
N GLY A 195 5.55 -10.29 -2.38
CA GLY A 195 5.43 -10.84 -1.03
C GLY A 195 6.49 -11.79 -0.61
N SER A 196 7.14 -12.46 -1.55
CA SER A 196 8.35 -13.23 -1.27
C SER A 196 9.44 -12.38 -0.61
N LYS A 197 9.38 -11.05 -0.77
CA LYS A 197 10.31 -10.10 -0.14
C LYS A 197 9.85 -9.60 1.23
N PHE A 198 8.72 -10.06 1.75
CA PHE A 198 8.19 -9.65 3.06
C PHE A 198 9.18 -9.93 4.19
N HIS A 199 10.00 -10.98 4.13
CA HIS A 199 11.02 -11.26 5.14
C HIS A 199 12.39 -10.62 4.82
N ASP A 200 12.53 -9.93 3.69
CA ASP A 200 13.78 -9.24 3.35
C ASP A 200 13.99 -8.08 4.34
N GLU A 201 15.12 -8.12 5.05
CA GLU A 201 15.51 -7.11 6.03
C GLU A 201 15.47 -5.70 5.45
N ARG A 202 15.65 -5.56 4.13
CA ARG A 202 15.57 -4.29 3.41
C ARG A 202 14.26 -3.52 3.61
N TYR A 203 13.14 -4.20 3.85
CA TYR A 203 11.86 -3.52 4.10
C TYR A 203 11.67 -3.10 5.56
N TRP A 204 12.47 -3.63 6.48
CA TRP A 204 12.28 -3.42 7.92
C TRP A 204 13.43 -2.68 8.59
N ASP A 205 14.63 -2.71 8.01
CA ASP A 205 15.73 -1.85 8.41
C ASP A 205 15.53 -0.44 7.84
N PRO A 206 15.46 0.62 8.67
CA PRO A 206 15.17 1.96 8.18
C PRO A 206 16.16 2.51 7.15
N ARG A 207 17.44 2.15 7.24
CA ARG A 207 18.46 2.65 6.31
C ARG A 207 18.33 1.94 4.97
N GLN A 208 18.18 0.62 4.99
CA GLN A 208 17.99 -0.16 3.78
C GLN A 208 16.67 0.19 3.08
N TYR A 209 15.62 0.45 3.85
CA TYR A 209 14.32 0.84 3.31
C TYR A 209 14.37 2.21 2.62
N ALA A 210 14.98 3.20 3.27
CA ALA A 210 15.18 4.52 2.66
C ALA A 210 16.03 4.41 1.38
N ALA A 211 17.14 3.66 1.41
CA ALA A 211 17.97 3.45 0.22
C ALA A 211 17.22 2.75 -0.92
N TRP A 212 16.32 1.81 -0.58
CA TRP A 212 15.46 1.16 -1.57
C TRP A 212 14.47 2.15 -2.19
N GLN A 213 13.80 2.99 -1.40
CA GLN A 213 12.95 4.06 -1.92
C GLN A 213 13.76 4.99 -2.83
N ASP A 214 14.92 5.48 -2.39
CA ASP A 214 15.75 6.37 -3.18
C ASP A 214 16.18 5.72 -4.52
N SER A 215 16.46 4.41 -4.52
CA SER A 215 16.80 3.67 -5.74
C SER A 215 15.68 3.64 -6.79
N ILE A 216 14.43 3.68 -6.35
CA ILE A 216 13.25 3.75 -7.21
C ILE A 216 13.13 5.14 -7.83
N TRP A 217 13.32 6.19 -7.02
CA TRP A 217 12.98 7.56 -7.39
C TRP A 217 14.13 8.37 -8.02
N MET A 218 15.40 8.03 -7.75
CA MET A 218 16.55 8.74 -8.32
C MET A 218 16.80 8.40 -9.79
N ASN A 219 16.62 7.14 -10.18
CA ASN A 219 16.89 6.64 -11.52
C ASN A 219 15.67 5.89 -12.07
N PRO A 220 14.56 6.60 -12.39
CA PRO A 220 13.43 5.96 -13.03
C PRO A 220 13.92 5.29 -14.32
N ARG A 221 13.73 3.98 -14.41
CA ARG A 221 14.02 3.24 -15.65
C ARG A 221 13.00 3.73 -16.66
N VAL A 222 13.41 4.64 -17.54
CA VAL A 222 12.59 5.06 -18.68
C VAL A 222 12.39 3.81 -19.52
N GLY A 223 11.25 3.15 -19.34
CA GLY A 223 10.82 2.08 -20.21
C GLY A 223 10.59 2.69 -21.58
N THR A 224 11.50 2.48 -22.51
CA THR A 224 11.22 2.69 -23.92
C THR A 224 10.09 1.72 -24.28
N VAL A 225 8.84 2.19 -24.25
CA VAL A 225 7.73 1.41 -24.79
C VAL A 225 7.90 1.43 -26.30
N ASN A 226 8.64 0.46 -26.83
CA ASN A 226 8.52 0.09 -28.23
C ASN A 226 7.14 -0.54 -28.37
N VAL A 227 6.16 0.25 -28.80
CA VAL A 227 4.88 -0.27 -29.26
C VAL A 227 5.21 -1.09 -30.50
N GLY A 228 5.30 -2.42 -30.33
CA GLY A 228 5.38 -3.34 -31.46
C GLY A 228 4.19 -3.11 -32.37
N GLU A 229 4.45 -3.11 -33.68
CA GLU A 229 3.45 -2.89 -34.71
C GLU A 229 2.20 -3.74 -34.44
N THR A 230 1.04 -3.09 -34.47
CA THR A 230 -0.26 -3.75 -34.29
C THR A 230 -0.42 -4.82 -35.36
N GLU A 231 -0.45 -6.08 -34.96
CA GLU A 231 -0.85 -7.20 -35.81
C GLU A 231 -2.35 -7.07 -36.10
N VAL A 232 -2.68 -6.64 -37.32
CA VAL A 232 -4.06 -6.58 -37.80
C VAL A 232 -4.52 -8.01 -38.06
N LEU A 233 -5.35 -8.55 -37.17
CA LEU A 233 -6.01 -9.83 -37.38
C LEU A 233 -6.92 -9.73 -38.61
N PRO A 234 -6.86 -10.69 -39.56
CA PRO A 234 -7.68 -10.65 -40.76
C PRO A 234 -9.17 -10.78 -40.39
N THR A 235 -9.94 -9.78 -40.81
CA THR A 235 -11.40 -9.76 -40.72
C THR A 235 -11.98 -10.99 -41.41
N ARG A 236 -12.62 -11.87 -40.64
CA ARG A 236 -13.37 -13.01 -41.19
C ARG A 236 -14.63 -12.47 -41.85
N GLU A 237 -14.68 -12.50 -43.18
CA GLU A 237 -15.91 -12.18 -43.93
C GLU A 237 -17.04 -13.15 -43.55
N PRO A 238 -18.27 -12.66 -43.32
CA PRO A 238 -19.44 -13.52 -43.20
C PRO A 238 -19.82 -14.05 -44.60
N GLY A 239 -19.63 -15.35 -44.81
CA GLY A 239 -20.04 -16.03 -46.02
C GLY A 239 -21.56 -16.14 -46.16
N SER A 240 -22.02 -15.78 -47.37
CA SER A 240 -23.04 -16.42 -48.22
C SER A 240 -24.23 -17.14 -47.57
#